data_AF-L8Y8N0-F1
#
_entry.id   AF-L8Y8N0-F1
#
_cell.length_a   1.000
_cell.length_b   1.000
_cell.length_c   1.000
_cell.angle_alpha   90.00
_cell.angle_beta   90.00
_cell.angle_gamma   90.00
#
_symmetry.space_group_name_H-M   'P 1'
#
loop_
_entity.id
_entity.type
_entity.pdbx_description
1 polymer ?
#
loop_
_entity_poly.entity_id
_entity_poly.type
_entity_poly.pdbx_seq_one_letter_code
_entity_poly.pdbx_strand_id
1 'polypeptide(L)'
;MKETIMNQEKLVKLQAQVRIGGKGTACRKKKVVHRTAIADDKKLQFFLKKLGVNNISGIEEVNVFTNQGTMIHFNLGADSLTSLRRLAEALPKQSVDGKAPLATGEDDDDEVPGLLENFDEASKNEAN
;
A
#
# COMPACT_ATOMS: atom_id res chain seq x y z
N MET A 1 -22.52 46.25 -21.21
CA MET A 1 -21.93 45.09 -20.51
C MET A 1 -20.42 45.27 -20.56
N LYS A 2 -19.72 45.18 -19.44
CA LYS A 2 -18.32 45.62 -19.29
C LYS A 2 -17.37 44.74 -20.13
N GLU A 3 -16.70 45.32 -21.12
CA GLU A 3 -15.57 44.67 -21.80
C GLU A 3 -14.46 44.42 -20.78
N THR A 4 -14.13 43.14 -20.58
CA THR A 4 -13.01 42.73 -19.75
C THR A 4 -11.75 42.89 -20.59
N ILE A 5 -11.20 44.11 -20.61
CA ILE A 5 -9.92 44.39 -21.26
C ILE A 5 -8.86 43.59 -20.53
N MET A 6 -8.33 42.55 -21.21
CA MET A 6 -7.28 41.68 -20.70
C MET A 6 -6.07 42.52 -20.29
N ASN A 7 -5.84 42.66 -18.99
CA ASN A 7 -4.73 43.45 -18.47
C ASN A 7 -3.41 42.71 -18.72
N GLN A 8 -2.66 43.16 -19.71
CA GLN A 8 -1.42 42.54 -20.17
C GLN A 8 -0.36 42.48 -19.06
N GLU A 9 -0.24 43.50 -18.22
CA GLU A 9 0.73 43.52 -17.13
C GLU A 9 0.45 42.47 -16.06
N LYS A 10 -0.82 42.28 -15.69
CA LYS A 10 -1.22 41.23 -14.73
C LYS A 10 -0.94 39.84 -15.30
N LEU A 11 -1.11 39.66 -16.60
CA LEU A 11 -0.90 38.38 -17.28
C LEU A 11 0.59 38.04 -17.37
N VAL A 12 1.44 39.01 -17.71
CA VAL A 12 2.90 38.89 -17.72
C VAL A 12 3.43 38.58 -16.31
N LYS A 13 2.91 39.26 -15.29
CA LYS A 13 3.28 39.03 -13.89
C LYS A 13 2.88 37.64 -13.41
N LEU A 14 1.72 37.15 -13.84
CA LEU A 14 1.26 35.79 -13.55
C LEU A 14 2.16 34.75 -14.23
N GLN A 15 2.54 34.96 -15.50
CA GLN A 15 3.46 34.09 -16.24
C GLN A 15 4.85 34.00 -15.59
N ALA A 16 5.39 35.11 -15.09
CA ALA A 16 6.67 35.13 -14.38
C ALA A 16 6.62 34.45 -13.00
N GLN A 17 5.44 34.41 -12.37
CA GLN A 17 5.23 33.75 -11.08
C GLN A 17 5.05 32.23 -11.20
N VAL A 18 4.68 31.72 -12.39
CA VAL A 18 4.56 30.28 -12.58
C VAL A 18 5.96 29.67 -12.59
N ARG A 19 6.26 28.84 -11.59
CA ARG A 19 7.46 28.00 -11.50
C ARG A 19 7.44 26.89 -12.58
N ILE A 20 7.33 27.28 -13.85
CA ILE A 20 7.54 26.39 -14.99
C ILE A 20 9.05 26.34 -15.17
N GLY A 21 9.64 25.25 -14.69
CA GLY A 21 11.08 25.07 -14.70
C GLY A 21 11.69 25.33 -16.07
N GLY A 22 12.46 26.41 -16.19
CA GLY A 22 13.26 26.75 -17.36
C GLY A 22 14.54 25.92 -17.46
N LYS A 23 15.27 26.08 -18.56
CA LYS A 23 16.56 25.42 -18.80
C LYS A 23 17.56 25.81 -17.70
N GLY A 24 17.97 24.86 -16.87
CA GLY A 24 18.88 25.08 -15.73
C GLY A 24 18.20 25.20 -14.35
N THR A 25 16.86 25.20 -14.28
CA THR A 25 16.15 25.15 -12.99
C THR A 25 16.24 23.76 -12.36
N ALA A 26 16.32 23.69 -11.03
CA ALA A 26 16.40 22.43 -10.30
C ALA A 26 15.13 21.60 -10.49
N CYS A 27 15.19 20.58 -11.35
CA CYS A 27 14.12 19.61 -11.51
C CYS A 27 14.30 18.46 -10.51
N ARG A 28 13.19 17.97 -9.94
CA ARG A 28 13.20 16.73 -9.16
C ARG A 28 13.57 15.56 -10.08
N LYS A 29 14.64 14.85 -9.78
CA LYS A 29 14.95 13.61 -10.50
C LYS A 29 13.86 12.57 -10.19
N LYS A 30 13.14 12.13 -11.21
CA LYS A 30 12.21 11.00 -11.09
C LYS A 30 13.03 9.74 -10.85
N LYS A 31 12.97 9.18 -9.64
CA LYS A 31 13.50 7.85 -9.36
C LYS A 31 12.56 6.84 -10.02
N VAL A 32 12.93 6.37 -11.21
CA VAL A 32 12.24 5.24 -11.85
C VAL A 32 12.74 3.98 -11.16
N VAL A 33 11.87 3.36 -10.36
CA VAL A 33 12.16 2.07 -9.72
C VAL A 33 11.79 0.99 -10.72
N HIS A 34 12.80 0.32 -11.28
CA HIS A 34 12.58 -0.89 -12.06
C HIS A 34 12.42 -2.07 -11.09
N ARG A 35 11.19 -2.58 -10.98
CA ARG A 35 10.91 -3.81 -10.26
C ARG A 35 11.05 -4.98 -11.22
N THR A 36 11.96 -5.90 -10.91
CA THR A 36 12.24 -7.07 -11.72
C THR A 36 11.47 -8.26 -11.16
N ALA A 37 10.40 -8.69 -11.85
CA ALA A 37 9.52 -9.77 -11.39
C ALA A 37 10.24 -11.10 -11.09
N ILE A 38 11.34 -11.37 -11.80
CA ILE A 38 12.14 -12.61 -11.67
C ILE A 38 12.81 -12.73 -10.29
N ALA A 39 13.16 -11.61 -9.64
CA ALA A 39 13.85 -11.64 -8.34
C ALA A 39 12.88 -11.97 -7.19
N ASP A 40 11.64 -11.51 -7.28
CA ASP A 40 10.61 -11.75 -6.26
C ASP A 40 10.16 -13.22 -6.28
N ASP A 41 10.05 -13.83 -7.47
CA ASP A 41 9.70 -15.24 -7.61
C ASP A 41 10.73 -16.17 -6.96
N LYS A 42 12.03 -15.91 -7.15
CA LYS A 42 13.10 -16.70 -6.48
C LYS A 42 13.05 -16.60 -4.96
N LYS A 43 12.71 -15.42 -4.42
CA LYS A 43 12.54 -15.24 -2.97
C LYS A 43 11.34 -16.03 -2.48
N LEU A 44 10.21 -15.94 -3.18
CA LEU A 44 9.01 -16.71 -2.86
C LEU A 44 9.29 -18.22 -2.86
N GLN A 45 9.92 -18.73 -3.91
CA GLN A 45 10.31 -20.14 -4.02
C GLN A 45 11.23 -20.56 -2.87
N PHE A 46 12.18 -19.72 -2.48
CA PHE A 46 13.06 -19.99 -1.34
C PHE A 46 12.30 -20.07 -0.01
N PHE A 47 11.37 -19.14 0.23
CA PHE A 47 10.54 -19.16 1.45
C PHE A 47 9.64 -20.39 1.51
N LEU A 48 9.00 -20.76 0.41
CA LEU A 48 8.16 -21.96 0.31
C LEU A 48 8.98 -23.23 0.57
N LYS A 49 10.17 -23.34 -0.02
CA LYS A 49 11.09 -24.46 0.22
C LYS A 49 11.54 -24.54 1.68
N LYS A 50 11.76 -23.40 2.35
CA LYS A 50 12.13 -23.34 3.78
C LYS A 50 11.00 -23.82 4.70
N LEU A 51 9.75 -23.60 4.30
CA LEU A 51 8.57 -24.13 4.97
C LEU A 51 8.31 -25.62 4.66
N GLY A 52 9.15 -26.26 3.83
CA GLY A 52 9.00 -27.66 3.44
C GLY A 52 7.93 -27.90 2.37
N VAL A 53 7.48 -26.85 1.67
CA VAL A 53 6.51 -26.99 0.58
C VAL A 53 7.22 -27.53 -0.67
N ASN A 54 6.75 -28.68 -1.15
CA ASN A 54 7.23 -29.30 -2.37
C ASN A 54 6.28 -28.99 -3.53
N ASN A 55 6.84 -28.59 -4.67
CA ASN A 55 6.05 -28.35 -5.87
C ASN A 55 5.69 -29.69 -6.54
N ILE A 56 4.43 -29.89 -6.88
CA ILE A 56 3.93 -31.06 -7.62
C ILE A 56 3.63 -30.61 -9.05
N SER A 57 4.42 -31.07 -10.01
CA SER A 57 4.25 -30.72 -11.42
C SER A 57 3.10 -31.49 -12.07
N GLY A 58 2.35 -30.85 -12.97
CA GLY A 58 1.33 -31.52 -13.80
C GLY A 58 -0.07 -31.58 -13.19
N ILE A 59 -0.37 -30.76 -12.19
CA ILE A 59 -1.74 -30.66 -11.65
C ILE A 59 -2.60 -29.78 -12.57
N GLU A 60 -3.63 -30.38 -13.17
CA GLU A 60 -4.60 -29.69 -14.04
C GLU A 60 -5.79 -29.15 -13.24
N GLU A 61 -6.18 -29.83 -12.16
CA GLU A 61 -7.33 -29.48 -11.34
C GLU A 61 -7.11 -29.80 -9.84
N VAL A 62 -7.72 -28.98 -8.98
CA VAL A 62 -7.72 -29.15 -7.52
C VAL A 62 -9.15 -29.05 -7.02
N ASN A 63 -9.60 -30.08 -6.31
CA ASN A 63 -10.91 -30.11 -5.66
C ASN A 63 -10.73 -30.01 -4.14
N VAL A 64 -11.27 -28.95 -3.55
CA VAL A 64 -11.26 -28.71 -2.10
C VAL A 64 -12.64 -29.02 -1.55
N PHE A 65 -12.73 -30.08 -0.75
CA PHE A 65 -13.95 -30.49 -0.07
C PHE A 65 -14.00 -29.82 1.30
N THR A 66 -14.98 -28.95 1.52
CA THR A 66 -15.21 -28.35 2.83
C THR A 66 -16.08 -29.27 3.68
N ASN A 67 -15.94 -29.19 4.99
CA ASN A 67 -16.76 -29.94 5.96
C ASN A 67 -18.27 -29.63 5.89
N GLN A 68 -18.64 -28.53 5.22
CA GLN A 68 -20.03 -28.14 4.98
C GLN A 68 -20.65 -28.77 3.73
N GLY A 69 -19.95 -29.72 3.09
CA GLY A 69 -20.42 -30.38 1.87
C GLY A 69 -20.25 -29.54 0.60
N THR A 70 -19.69 -28.33 0.71
CA THR A 70 -19.38 -27.49 -0.45
C THR A 70 -18.07 -27.92 -1.07
N MET A 71 -18.10 -28.20 -2.37
CA MET A 71 -16.93 -28.50 -3.19
C MET A 71 -16.45 -27.21 -3.88
N ILE A 72 -15.17 -26.89 -3.70
CA ILE A 72 -14.52 -25.78 -4.39
C ILE A 72 -13.58 -26.37 -5.46
N HIS A 73 -13.90 -26.11 -6.73
CA HIS A 73 -13.13 -26.61 -7.87
C HIS A 73 -12.23 -25.52 -8.44
N PHE A 74 -10.93 -25.78 -8.48
CA PHE A 74 -9.93 -24.96 -9.16
C PHE A 74 -9.44 -25.69 -10.40
N ASN A 75 -9.67 -25.12 -11.58
CA ASN A 75 -9.04 -25.60 -12.82
C ASN A 75 -7.81 -24.72 -13.04
N LEU A 76 -6.60 -25.29 -13.11
CA LEU A 76 -5.36 -24.53 -13.30
C LEU A 76 -5.08 -24.21 -14.78
N GLY A 77 -5.98 -24.59 -15.69
CA GLY A 77 -5.96 -24.21 -17.10
C GLY A 77 -6.43 -22.78 -17.37
N ALA A 78 -6.92 -22.55 -18.60
CA ALA A 78 -7.34 -21.22 -19.08
C ALA A 78 -8.44 -20.56 -18.21
N ASP A 79 -9.24 -21.36 -17.51
CA ASP A 79 -10.36 -20.90 -16.69
C ASP A 79 -9.98 -20.59 -15.23
N SER A 80 -8.71 -20.73 -14.85
CA SER A 80 -8.21 -20.51 -13.49
C SER A 80 -8.60 -19.16 -12.89
N LEU A 81 -8.50 -18.09 -13.68
CA LEU A 81 -8.89 -16.74 -13.26
C LEU A 81 -10.41 -16.60 -13.07
N THR A 82 -11.21 -17.32 -13.86
CA THR A 82 -12.67 -17.29 -13.77
C THR A 82 -13.14 -17.99 -12.49
N SER A 83 -12.57 -19.16 -12.18
CA SER A 83 -12.87 -19.87 -10.94
C SER A 83 -12.43 -19.08 -9.71
N LEU A 84 -11.24 -18.46 -9.74
CA LEU A 84 -10.76 -17.63 -8.62
C LEU A 84 -11.63 -16.39 -8.40
N ARG A 85 -12.08 -15.72 -9.47
CA ARG A 85 -13.00 -14.57 -9.35
C ARG A 85 -14.34 -14.97 -8.72
N ARG A 86 -14.95 -16.07 -9.17
CA ARG A 86 -16.19 -16.59 -8.59
C ARG A 86 -16.06 -16.88 -7.10
N LEU A 87 -14.93 -17.46 -6.67
CA LEU A 87 -14.68 -17.73 -5.26
C LEU A 87 -14.45 -16.45 -4.46
N ALA A 88 -13.68 -15.50 -4.98
CA ALA A 88 -13.44 -14.21 -4.32
C ALA A 88 -14.74 -13.42 -4.11
N GLU A 89 -15.71 -13.58 -5.02
CA GLU A 89 -17.01 -12.94 -4.96
C GLU A 89 -18.01 -13.69 -4.06
N ALA A 90 -17.85 -15.01 -3.91
CA ALA A 90 -18.61 -15.84 -2.97
C ALA A 90 -18.15 -15.69 -1.52
N LEU A 91 -16.92 -15.18 -1.28
CA LEU A 91 -16.50 -14.81 0.06
C LEU A 91 -17.32 -13.61 0.54
N PRO A 92 -17.83 -13.64 1.79
CA PRO A 92 -18.55 -12.50 2.33
C PRO A 92 -17.61 -11.29 2.28
N LYS A 93 -18.05 -10.22 1.61
CA LYS A 93 -17.33 -8.94 1.58
C LYS A 93 -17.25 -8.45 3.02
N GLN A 94 -16.14 -8.72 3.68
CA GLN A 94 -15.86 -8.13 4.98
C GLN A 94 -15.82 -6.62 4.76
N SER A 95 -16.85 -5.91 5.23
CA SER A 95 -16.83 -4.46 5.27
C SER A 95 -15.69 -4.08 6.21
N VAL A 96 -14.56 -3.67 5.62
CA VAL A 96 -13.57 -2.88 6.32
C VAL A 96 -14.13 -1.46 6.43
N ASP A 97 -15.22 -1.30 7.19
CA ASP A 97 -15.45 -0.04 7.89
C ASP A 97 -14.18 0.16 8.72
N GLY A 98 -13.43 1.21 8.40
CA GLY A 98 -12.07 1.47 8.87
C GLY A 98 -12.00 1.74 10.37
N LYS A 99 -12.34 0.74 11.18
CA LYS A 99 -12.07 0.65 12.59
C LYS A 99 -11.34 -0.67 12.77
N ALA A 100 -10.01 -0.55 12.91
CA ALA A 100 -9.23 -1.58 13.58
C ALA A 100 -9.99 -2.03 14.84
N PRO A 101 -9.91 -3.29 15.28
CA PRO A 101 -10.46 -3.69 16.56
C PRO A 101 -9.84 -2.77 17.62
N LEU A 102 -10.61 -1.78 18.04
CA LEU A 102 -10.35 -1.06 19.26
C LEU A 102 -10.68 -2.11 20.31
N ALA A 103 -9.64 -2.72 20.89
CA ALA A 103 -9.77 -3.46 22.12
C ALA A 103 -10.50 -2.53 23.09
N THR A 104 -11.79 -2.80 23.32
CA THR A 104 -12.50 -2.28 24.47
C THR A 104 -11.79 -2.88 25.66
N GLY A 105 -11.05 -2.03 26.37
CA GLY A 105 -10.42 -2.40 27.62
C GLY A 105 -11.48 -2.89 28.59
N GLU A 106 -11.21 -4.06 29.15
CA GLU A 106 -11.48 -4.34 30.55
C GLU A 106 -10.12 -4.75 31.13
N ASP A 107 -9.72 -3.99 32.15
CA ASP A 107 -8.58 -4.09 33.08
C ASP A 107 -7.50 -5.17 32.82
N ASP A 108 -6.26 -4.73 32.56
CA ASP A 108 -5.16 -4.81 33.54
C ASP A 108 -3.79 -4.52 32.86
N ASP A 109 -3.09 -3.53 33.41
CA ASP A 109 -1.62 -3.38 33.48
C ASP A 109 -0.75 -3.67 32.23
N ASP A 110 -0.59 -2.68 31.33
CA ASP A 110 0.71 -2.40 30.67
C ASP A 110 0.69 -1.02 29.99
N GLU A 111 0.36 0.00 30.77
CA GLU A 111 0.51 1.41 30.37
C GLU A 111 2.01 1.74 30.32
N VAL A 112 2.57 1.81 29.11
CA VAL A 112 3.89 2.42 28.92
C VAL A 112 3.75 3.93 29.12
N PRO A 113 4.35 4.54 30.17
CA PRO A 113 4.20 5.96 30.41
C PRO A 113 4.84 6.78 29.27
N GLY A 114 4.12 7.80 28.81
CA GLY A 114 4.57 8.69 27.75
C GLY A 114 5.83 9.47 28.12
N LEU A 115 6.79 9.57 27.19
CA LEU A 115 8.01 10.37 27.39
C LEU A 115 7.64 11.85 27.61
N LEU A 116 8.04 12.40 28.77
CA LEU A 116 7.84 13.80 29.11
C LEU A 116 8.49 14.69 28.03
N GLU A 117 7.69 15.48 27.33
CA GLU A 117 8.07 16.23 26.11
C GLU A 117 8.90 17.50 26.37
N ASN A 118 9.58 17.60 27.51
CA ASN A 118 10.30 18.82 27.94
C ASN A 118 11.82 18.61 28.13
N PHE A 119 12.45 17.78 27.28
CA PHE A 119 13.91 17.58 27.33
C PHE A 119 14.73 18.74 26.72
N ASP A 120 14.09 19.68 26.02
CA ASP A 120 14.77 20.84 25.40
C ASP A 120 14.86 22.07 26.35
N GLU A 121 14.15 22.05 27.48
CA GLU A 121 14.17 23.12 28.49
C GLU A 121 15.39 22.99 29.44
N ALA A 122 15.83 21.75 29.71
CA ALA A 122 16.97 21.48 30.60
C ALA A 122 18.32 21.94 30.04
N SER A 123 18.46 22.10 28.72
CA SER A 123 19.72 22.48 28.07
C SER A 123 19.98 23.99 28.00
N LYS A 124 19.05 24.85 28.47
CA LYS A 124 19.20 26.32 28.43
C LYS A 124 19.69 26.96 29.73
N ASN A 125 19.87 26.19 30.81
CA ASN A 125 20.31 26.73 32.11
C ASN A 125 21.80 26.51 32.42
N GLU A 126 22.57 25.86 31.54
CA GLU A 126 24.03 25.77 31.65
C GLU A 126 24.72 26.86 30.82
N ALA A 127 24.60 28.10 31.29
CA ALA A 127 25.49 29.19 30.92
C ALA A 127 25.75 30.08 32.15
N ASN A 128 26.56 29.56 33.08
CA ASN A 128 27.47 30.32 33.95
C ASN A 128 28.55 29.38 34.50
#